data_AF-A0A6P3ZEN7-F1
#
_entry.id   AF-A0A6P3ZEN7-F1
#
_cell.length_a   1.000
_cell.length_b   1.000
_cell.length_c   1.000
_cell.angle_alpha   90.00
_cell.angle_beta   90.00
_cell.angle_gamma   90.00
#
_symmetry.space_group_name_H-M   'P 1'
#
loop_
_entity.id
_entity.type
_entity.pdbx_description
1 polymer ?
#
loop_
_entity_poly.entity_id
_entity_poly.type
_entity_poly.pdbx_seq_one_letter_code
_entity_poly.pdbx_strand_id
1 'polypeptide(L)'
;MVSAWNLYSVTDRKYVFPEIPINTTPDDVEFTALSQSPCVTNSNNPNGGAEIQWPVDDSVTCAVGAYVCACLLRLATKPACNLLRAWVNIKNRYSDLNKRHFEIQGLNPIQENLELVQMEFSNPSSFNNTLSRFVYHFNELRGNAKGLARFAFEQHLSLTGLHSYKLFRRVTDKLEANPDDLSVELNSSVTQRGLEMIDTILQKFEGSNDENQSRQTWRYARLFDAQMFGHLQTKNCKDLTSILAMILKEIGDDQGGAGDVSQIVEIQSIPESTRNLHQEIASRVIQKFASKTTRTG
;
A
#
# COMPACT_ATOMS: atom_id res chain seq x y z
N MET A 1 -15.68 -16.55 -16.88
CA MET A 1 -16.23 -15.23 -17.24
C MET A 1 -16.66 -14.54 -15.95
N VAL A 2 -15.74 -13.86 -15.25
CA VAL A 2 -15.95 -13.47 -13.84
C VAL A 2 -15.21 -12.14 -13.54
N SER A 3 -15.97 -11.04 -13.52
CA SER A 3 -15.97 -9.95 -12.51
C SER A 3 -14.72 -9.51 -11.70
N ALA A 4 -13.54 -9.34 -12.32
CA ALA A 4 -12.67 -8.21 -11.92
C ALA A 4 -13.37 -6.85 -12.21
N TRP A 5 -14.34 -6.94 -13.12
CA TRP A 5 -14.97 -5.92 -13.95
C TRP A 5 -15.97 -5.01 -13.24
N ASN A 6 -16.49 -5.39 -12.07
CA ASN A 6 -17.67 -4.72 -11.50
C ASN A 6 -17.36 -3.63 -10.46
N LEU A 7 -16.08 -3.31 -10.21
CA LEU A 7 -15.75 -2.20 -9.33
C LEU A 7 -16.07 -0.89 -10.07
N TYR A 8 -17.22 -0.29 -9.75
CA TYR A 8 -17.71 0.91 -10.42
C TYR A 8 -17.46 2.15 -9.55
N SER A 9 -16.72 3.11 -10.11
CA SER A 9 -16.52 4.42 -9.49
C SER A 9 -17.80 5.24 -9.67
N VAL A 10 -18.56 5.43 -8.58
CA VAL A 10 -19.83 6.17 -8.62
C VAL A 10 -19.62 7.64 -8.97
N THR A 11 -18.51 8.22 -8.52
CA THR A 11 -18.13 9.62 -8.79
C THR A 11 -17.86 9.86 -10.28
N ASP A 12 -17.11 8.95 -10.91
CA ASP A 12 -16.67 9.09 -12.30
C ASP A 12 -17.57 8.33 -13.29
N ARG A 13 -18.60 7.63 -12.80
CA ARG A 13 -19.52 6.79 -13.58
C ARG A 13 -18.83 5.79 -14.52
N LYS A 14 -17.70 5.22 -14.09
CA LYS A 14 -16.88 4.30 -14.90
C LYS A 14 -16.46 3.06 -14.11
N TYR A 15 -16.18 1.97 -14.81
CA TYR A 15 -15.52 0.81 -14.22
C TYR A 15 -14.05 1.12 -13.95
N VAL A 16 -13.59 0.71 -12.76
CA VAL A 16 -12.25 0.99 -12.26
C VAL A 16 -11.21 0.15 -13.00
N PHE A 17 -11.55 -1.05 -13.47
CA PHE A 17 -10.63 -1.92 -14.22
C PHE A 17 -10.78 -1.75 -15.76
N PRO A 18 -9.68 -1.70 -16.53
CA PRO A 18 -9.72 -1.54 -17.99
C PRO A 18 -10.22 -2.80 -18.71
N GLU A 19 -11.17 -2.65 -19.66
CA GLU A 19 -11.70 -3.74 -20.51
C GLU A 19 -10.58 -4.47 -21.26
N ILE A 20 -10.42 -5.77 -21.01
CA ILE A 20 -9.41 -6.61 -21.68
C ILE A 20 -10.10 -7.35 -22.83
N PRO A 21 -9.66 -7.15 -24.09
CA PRO A 21 -10.11 -7.97 -25.22
C PRO A 21 -9.83 -9.45 -24.95
N ILE A 22 -10.84 -10.29 -25.16
CA ILE A 22 -10.82 -11.72 -24.81
C ILE A 22 -9.85 -12.52 -25.71
N ASN A 23 -9.36 -11.92 -26.81
CA ASN A 23 -8.58 -12.55 -27.86
C ASN A 23 -7.31 -11.77 -28.25
N THR A 24 -6.59 -11.20 -27.29
CA THR A 24 -5.20 -10.80 -27.57
C THR A 24 -4.27 -11.93 -27.13
N THR A 25 -3.68 -12.61 -28.13
CA THR A 25 -2.39 -13.28 -27.95
C THR A 25 -1.45 -12.31 -27.24
N PRO A 26 -0.65 -12.74 -26.25
CA PRO A 26 0.43 -11.91 -25.75
C PRO A 26 1.28 -11.58 -26.97
N ASP A 27 1.28 -10.33 -27.41
CA ASP A 27 2.39 -9.88 -28.23
C ASP A 27 3.60 -9.99 -27.30
N ASP A 28 4.42 -11.01 -27.53
CA ASP A 28 5.76 -11.10 -27.00
C ASP A 28 6.54 -9.94 -27.61
N VAL A 29 6.27 -8.73 -27.12
CA VAL A 29 7.10 -7.57 -27.39
C VAL A 29 8.41 -7.88 -26.70
N GLU A 30 9.42 -8.23 -27.48
CA GLU A 30 10.80 -8.25 -27.03
C GLU A 30 11.10 -6.93 -26.33
N PHE A 31 11.10 -6.94 -25.00
CA PHE A 31 11.33 -5.77 -24.14
C PHE A 31 12.81 -5.33 -24.15
N THR A 32 13.61 -5.86 -25.09
CA THR A 32 14.99 -5.44 -25.39
C THR A 32 15.04 -4.08 -26.10
N ALA A 33 13.89 -3.56 -26.55
CA ALA A 33 13.76 -2.24 -27.16
C ALA A 33 13.47 -1.10 -26.17
N LEU A 34 13.86 -1.22 -24.89
CA LEU A 34 14.07 -0.03 -24.05
C LEU A 34 15.24 0.75 -24.65
N SER A 35 14.87 1.58 -25.63
CA SER A 35 15.71 2.51 -26.36
C SER A 35 16.64 3.25 -25.40
N GLN A 36 17.88 3.39 -25.85
CA GLN A 36 18.99 4.13 -25.28
C GLN A 36 18.64 5.61 -25.03
N SER A 37 17.67 5.89 -24.16
CA SER A 37 17.54 7.20 -23.55
C SER A 37 18.76 7.36 -22.65
N PRO A 38 19.57 8.42 -22.83
CA PRO A 38 20.73 8.62 -22.00
C PRO A 38 20.27 8.71 -20.54
N CYS A 39 20.70 7.75 -19.71
CA CYS A 39 20.58 7.87 -18.27
C CYS A 39 21.23 9.20 -17.88
N VAL A 40 20.43 10.13 -17.36
CA VAL A 40 20.94 11.42 -16.92
C VAL A 40 21.80 11.16 -15.69
N THR A 41 23.11 11.15 -15.87
CA THR A 41 24.06 11.15 -14.75
C THR A 41 24.09 12.57 -14.19
N ASN A 42 23.61 12.74 -12.96
CA ASN A 42 23.64 14.05 -12.30
C ASN A 42 25.09 14.37 -11.89
N SER A 43 25.74 15.27 -12.63
CA SER A 43 27.16 15.64 -12.47
C SER A 43 27.48 16.33 -11.14
N ASN A 44 26.47 16.66 -10.32
CA ASN A 44 26.62 17.34 -9.03
C ASN A 44 26.37 16.43 -7.81
N ASN A 45 26.21 15.12 -8.02
CA ASN A 45 26.08 14.18 -6.91
C ASN A 45 27.44 13.49 -6.67
N PRO A 46 28.14 13.72 -5.54
CA PRO A 46 29.44 13.11 -5.27
C PRO A 46 29.40 11.57 -5.21
N ASN A 47 28.20 10.97 -5.15
CA ASN A 47 27.96 9.52 -5.22
C ASN A 47 27.20 9.07 -6.48
N GLY A 48 26.89 9.97 -7.43
CA GLY A 48 26.09 9.68 -8.63
C GLY A 48 26.88 9.18 -9.85
N GLY A 49 28.21 9.10 -9.73
CA GLY A 49 29.12 8.62 -10.77
C GLY A 49 29.80 7.29 -10.47
N ALA A 50 29.37 6.56 -9.44
CA ALA A 50 29.91 5.23 -9.18
C ALA A 50 29.37 4.26 -10.25
N GLU A 51 30.28 3.61 -10.98
CA GLU A 51 29.94 2.50 -11.86
C GLU A 51 29.13 1.46 -11.07
N ILE A 52 27.96 1.07 -11.59
CA ILE A 52 27.12 0.05 -10.94
C ILE A 52 27.83 -1.29 -11.14
N GLN A 53 28.28 -1.89 -10.04
CA GLN A 53 28.91 -3.20 -10.06
C GLN A 53 27.90 -4.26 -9.64
N TRP A 54 27.59 -5.16 -10.56
CA TRP A 54 26.74 -6.31 -10.32
C TRP A 54 27.54 -7.47 -9.71
N PRO A 55 26.89 -8.33 -8.89
CA PRO A 55 27.52 -9.57 -8.44
C PRO A 55 27.97 -10.42 -9.63
N VAL A 56 29.11 -11.11 -9.47
CA VAL A 56 29.62 -12.04 -10.49
C VAL A 56 28.79 -13.33 -10.55
N ASP A 57 28.17 -13.70 -9.43
CA ASP A 57 27.32 -14.89 -9.34
C ASP A 57 25.92 -14.59 -9.89
N ASP A 58 25.52 -15.32 -10.95
CA ASP A 58 24.23 -15.15 -11.62
C ASP A 58 23.03 -15.36 -10.69
N SER A 59 23.11 -16.32 -9.75
CA SER A 59 22.04 -16.60 -8.79
C SER A 59 21.85 -15.43 -7.83
N VAL A 60 22.96 -14.84 -7.35
CA VAL A 60 22.93 -13.63 -6.53
C VAL A 60 22.39 -12.44 -7.33
N THR A 61 22.85 -12.26 -8.57
CA THR A 61 22.39 -11.20 -9.48
C THR A 61 20.89 -11.28 -9.74
N CYS A 62 20.36 -12.46 -10.07
CA CYS A 62 18.93 -12.66 -10.27
C CYS A 62 18.13 -12.38 -9.00
N ALA A 63 18.60 -12.83 -7.83
CA ALA A 63 17.89 -12.63 -6.57
C ALA A 63 17.81 -11.14 -6.17
N VAL A 64 18.93 -10.43 -6.22
CA VAL A 64 18.98 -9.00 -5.87
C VAL A 64 18.26 -8.15 -6.92
N GLY A 65 18.38 -8.49 -8.20
CA GLY A 65 17.65 -7.83 -9.29
C GLY A 65 16.14 -7.97 -9.14
N ALA A 66 15.64 -9.19 -8.94
CA ALA A 66 14.22 -9.45 -8.73
C ALA A 66 13.67 -8.72 -7.50
N TYR A 67 14.44 -8.66 -6.42
CA TYR A 67 14.07 -7.91 -5.21
C TYR A 67 13.96 -6.41 -5.48
N VAL A 68 14.91 -5.81 -6.22
CA VAL A 68 14.85 -4.40 -6.60
C VAL A 68 13.65 -4.13 -7.51
N CYS A 69 13.39 -4.98 -8.51
CA CYS A 69 12.22 -4.88 -9.38
C CYS A 69 10.90 -4.93 -8.57
N ALA A 70 10.78 -5.85 -7.61
CA ALA A 70 9.63 -5.90 -6.72
C ALA A 70 9.46 -4.59 -5.93
N CYS A 71 10.55 -4.03 -5.40
CA CYS A 71 10.51 -2.76 -4.66
C CYS A 71 10.11 -1.57 -5.55
N LEU A 72 10.48 -1.59 -6.83
CA LEU A 72 10.13 -0.56 -7.81
C LEU A 72 8.63 -0.53 -8.10
N LEU A 73 7.89 -1.65 -7.99
CA LEU A 73 6.44 -1.67 -8.18
C LEU A 73 5.69 -0.68 -7.29
N ARG A 74 6.29 -0.28 -6.17
CA ARG A 74 5.76 0.77 -5.30
C ARG A 74 5.60 2.13 -6.01
N LEU A 75 6.34 2.38 -7.09
CA LEU A 75 6.20 3.58 -7.94
C LEU A 75 4.86 3.60 -8.71
N ALA A 76 4.21 2.46 -8.88
CA ALA A 76 2.88 2.38 -9.51
C ALA A 76 1.81 3.09 -8.67
N THR A 77 2.04 3.29 -7.37
CA THR A 77 1.05 3.85 -6.45
C THR A 77 1.58 4.96 -5.54
N LYS A 78 2.90 5.20 -5.53
CA LYS A 78 3.56 6.18 -4.66
C LYS A 78 4.58 7.01 -5.44
N PRO A 79 4.79 8.29 -5.08
CA PRO A 79 5.77 9.16 -5.76
C PRO A 79 7.21 8.65 -5.60
N ALA A 80 8.08 8.98 -6.55
CA ALA A 80 9.51 8.64 -6.55
C ALA A 80 10.23 8.95 -5.22
N CYS A 81 9.92 10.10 -4.60
CA CYS A 81 10.50 10.50 -3.32
C CYS A 81 10.20 9.51 -2.17
N ASN A 82 9.08 8.78 -2.23
CA ASN A 82 8.78 7.72 -1.27
C ASN A 82 9.76 6.56 -1.40
N LEU A 83 10.24 6.27 -2.62
CA LEU A 83 11.19 5.20 -2.84
C LEU A 83 12.58 5.55 -2.34
N LEU A 84 13.04 6.76 -2.63
CA LEU A 84 14.32 7.29 -2.15
C LEU A 84 14.43 7.25 -0.63
N ARG A 85 13.42 7.77 0.08
CA ARG A 85 13.42 7.77 1.56
C ARG A 85 13.48 6.36 2.15
N ALA A 86 12.93 5.37 1.45
CA ALA A 86 12.92 4.00 1.91
C ALA A 86 14.14 3.18 1.45
N TRP A 87 15.03 3.75 0.62
CA TRP A 87 16.10 2.97 -0.05
C TRP A 87 17.04 2.29 0.94
N VAL A 88 17.44 2.98 2.00
CA VAL A 88 18.28 2.40 3.07
C VAL A 88 17.59 1.19 3.72
N ASN A 89 16.31 1.35 4.07
CA ASN A 89 15.52 0.27 4.67
C ASN A 89 15.29 -0.89 3.70
N ILE A 90 15.17 -0.62 2.40
CA ILE A 90 15.06 -1.65 1.35
C ILE A 90 16.34 -2.49 1.31
N LYS A 91 17.53 -1.88 1.33
CA LYS A 91 18.79 -2.61 1.35
C LYS A 91 18.94 -3.47 2.62
N ASN A 92 18.55 -2.93 3.78
CA ASN A 92 18.60 -3.67 5.04
C ASN A 92 17.66 -4.88 5.03
N ARG A 93 16.41 -4.69 4.58
CA ARG A 93 15.41 -5.77 4.50
C ARG A 93 15.78 -6.89 3.52
N TYR A 94 16.56 -6.60 2.49
CA TYR A 94 17.08 -7.64 1.59
C TYR A 94 17.88 -8.67 2.38
N SER A 95 18.71 -8.19 3.31
CA SER A 95 19.59 -9.03 4.12
C SER A 95 18.79 -9.93 5.06
N ASP A 96 17.70 -9.40 5.63
CA ASP A 96 16.81 -10.16 6.50
C ASP A 96 16.04 -11.25 5.74
N LEU A 97 15.56 -10.93 4.54
CA LEU A 97 14.72 -11.80 3.72
C LEU A 97 15.52 -12.92 3.05
N ASN A 98 16.63 -12.58 2.41
CA ASN A 98 17.41 -13.52 1.60
C ASN A 98 18.57 -14.15 2.37
N LYS A 99 18.80 -13.74 3.62
CA LYS A 99 19.96 -14.16 4.45
C LYS A 99 21.30 -13.92 3.73
N ARG A 100 21.36 -12.85 2.91
CA ARG A 100 22.49 -12.47 2.05
C ARG A 100 22.64 -10.96 2.01
N HIS A 101 23.86 -10.46 1.92
CA HIS A 101 24.08 -9.01 1.82
C HIS A 101 23.55 -8.44 0.51
N PHE A 102 23.16 -7.17 0.54
CA PHE A 102 22.82 -6.43 -0.67
C PHE A 102 24.10 -6.10 -1.43
N GLU A 103 24.37 -6.80 -2.53
CA GLU A 103 25.69 -6.82 -3.18
C GLU A 103 25.83 -5.89 -4.40
N ILE A 104 24.75 -5.23 -4.86
CA ILE A 104 24.87 -4.24 -5.95
C ILE A 104 25.56 -2.99 -5.41
N GLN A 105 26.80 -2.74 -5.84
CA GLN A 105 27.55 -1.55 -5.46
C GLN A 105 27.23 -0.38 -6.40
N GLY A 106 27.33 0.85 -5.90
CA GLY A 106 27.06 2.06 -6.69
C GLY A 106 25.59 2.32 -6.99
N LEU A 107 24.68 1.36 -6.77
CA LEU A 107 23.25 1.55 -7.00
C LEU A 107 22.62 2.49 -5.96
N ASN A 108 22.55 3.76 -6.34
CA ASN A 108 21.88 4.82 -5.60
C ASN A 108 20.81 5.43 -6.50
N PRO A 109 19.54 5.09 -6.31
CA PRO A 109 18.46 5.67 -7.08
C PRO A 109 18.46 7.20 -6.94
N ILE A 110 18.28 7.89 -8.06
CA ILE A 110 18.10 9.35 -8.10
C ILE A 110 16.64 9.66 -8.44
N GLN A 111 16.16 10.82 -7.99
CA GLN A 111 14.74 11.15 -8.10
C GLN A 111 14.26 11.19 -9.54
N GLU A 112 15.05 11.83 -10.40
CA GLU A 112 14.72 12.08 -11.80
C GLU A 112 14.53 10.75 -12.57
N ASN A 113 15.42 9.76 -12.35
CA ASN A 113 15.30 8.45 -12.98
C ASN A 113 14.08 7.67 -12.49
N LEU A 114 13.75 7.79 -11.20
CA LEU A 114 12.57 7.14 -10.63
C LEU A 114 11.27 7.77 -11.12
N GLU A 115 11.27 9.08 -11.39
CA GLU A 115 10.14 9.78 -12.00
C GLU A 115 9.91 9.30 -13.44
N LEU A 116 10.97 9.03 -14.20
CA LEU A 116 10.86 8.41 -15.53
C LEU A 116 10.24 7.01 -15.46
N VAL A 117 10.69 6.15 -14.54
CA VAL A 117 10.09 4.82 -14.32
C VAL A 117 8.63 4.94 -13.90
N GLN A 118 8.30 5.90 -13.03
CA GLN A 118 6.92 6.15 -12.63
C GLN A 118 6.04 6.61 -13.79
N MET A 119 6.56 7.44 -14.69
CA MET A 119 5.85 7.86 -15.89
C MET A 119 5.49 6.66 -16.77
N GLU A 120 6.41 5.70 -16.94
CA GLU A 120 6.14 4.46 -17.66
C GLU A 120 5.06 3.61 -17.00
N PHE A 121 5.08 3.48 -15.67
CA PHE A 121 4.00 2.78 -14.94
C PHE A 121 2.65 3.49 -15.00
N SER A 122 2.65 4.80 -15.23
CA SER A 122 1.44 5.59 -15.39
C SER A 122 0.85 5.47 -16.80
N ASN A 123 1.58 4.91 -17.76
CA ASN A 123 1.12 4.73 -19.13
C ASN A 123 0.12 3.53 -19.21
N PRO A 124 -1.17 3.73 -19.52
CA PRO A 124 -2.22 2.89 -18.94
C PRO A 124 -2.48 1.52 -19.58
N SER A 125 -1.89 1.13 -20.72
CA SER A 125 -2.38 -0.07 -21.42
C SER A 125 -1.71 -1.36 -20.95
N SER A 126 -0.42 -1.59 -21.21
CA SER A 126 0.19 -2.92 -21.00
C SER A 126 0.49 -3.23 -19.54
N PHE A 127 0.98 -2.25 -18.77
CA PHE A 127 1.37 -2.47 -17.38
C PHE A 127 0.14 -2.71 -16.48
N ASN A 128 -0.88 -1.87 -16.60
CA ASN A 128 -2.11 -2.02 -15.82
C ASN A 128 -2.89 -3.28 -16.23
N ASN A 129 -2.94 -3.63 -17.51
CA ASN A 129 -3.54 -4.89 -17.95
C ASN A 129 -2.81 -6.10 -17.36
N THR A 130 -1.49 -6.06 -17.29
CA THR A 130 -0.69 -7.13 -16.67
C THR A 130 -0.95 -7.22 -15.16
N LEU A 131 -0.89 -6.08 -14.46
CA LEU A 131 -1.16 -6.04 -13.02
C LEU A 131 -2.59 -6.47 -12.68
N SER A 132 -3.59 -6.06 -13.46
CA SER A 132 -5.00 -6.41 -13.22
C SER A 132 -5.22 -7.92 -13.25
N ARG A 133 -4.63 -8.64 -14.21
CA ARG A 133 -4.66 -10.10 -14.27
C ARG A 133 -4.02 -10.72 -13.04
N PHE A 134 -2.88 -10.20 -12.61
CA PHE A 134 -2.18 -10.70 -11.43
C PHE A 134 -3.01 -10.52 -10.15
N VAL A 135 -3.47 -9.29 -9.87
CA VAL A 135 -4.23 -8.99 -8.64
C VAL A 135 -5.56 -9.74 -8.59
N TYR A 136 -6.16 -10.02 -9.75
CA TYR A 136 -7.39 -10.80 -9.86
C TYR A 136 -7.23 -12.27 -9.46
N HIS A 137 -6.11 -12.89 -9.84
CA HIS A 137 -5.79 -14.28 -9.50
C HIS A 137 -5.01 -14.43 -8.18
N PHE A 138 -4.61 -13.33 -7.55
CA PHE A 138 -3.77 -13.33 -6.35
C PHE A 138 -4.30 -14.23 -5.23
N ASN A 139 -5.60 -14.16 -4.94
CA ASN A 139 -6.20 -14.94 -3.85
C ASN A 139 -6.38 -16.43 -4.17
N GLU A 140 -6.19 -16.84 -5.42
CA GLU A 140 -6.18 -18.25 -5.84
C GLU A 140 -4.83 -18.92 -5.60
N LEU A 141 -3.75 -18.13 -5.50
CA LEU A 141 -2.41 -18.66 -5.23
C LEU A 141 -2.37 -19.43 -3.91
N ARG A 142 -1.49 -20.44 -3.83
CA ARG A 142 -1.29 -21.31 -2.66
C ARG A 142 0.19 -21.49 -2.37
N GLY A 143 0.53 -21.89 -1.14
CA GLY A 143 1.90 -22.19 -0.72
C GLY A 143 2.91 -21.07 -0.99
N ASN A 144 4.10 -21.46 -1.44
CA ASN A 144 5.23 -20.56 -1.68
C ASN A 144 4.93 -19.48 -2.74
N ALA A 145 4.15 -19.83 -3.78
CA ALA A 145 3.76 -18.87 -4.81
C ALA A 145 2.96 -17.70 -4.24
N LYS A 146 2.05 -17.96 -3.28
CA LYS A 146 1.31 -16.91 -2.57
C LYS A 146 2.23 -16.05 -1.70
N GLY A 147 3.23 -16.65 -1.06
CA GLY A 147 4.23 -15.94 -0.25
C GLY A 147 5.05 -14.96 -1.09
N LEU A 148 5.58 -15.42 -2.23
CA LEU A 148 6.34 -14.59 -3.17
C LEU A 148 5.48 -13.49 -3.78
N ALA A 149 4.25 -13.81 -4.18
CA ALA A 149 3.28 -12.85 -4.68
C ALA A 149 2.96 -11.76 -3.65
N ARG A 150 2.80 -12.14 -2.37
CA ARG A 150 2.53 -11.20 -1.29
C ARG A 150 3.69 -10.21 -1.13
N PHE A 151 4.91 -10.73 -1.15
CA PHE A 151 6.12 -9.92 -1.08
C PHE A 151 6.22 -8.97 -2.29
N ALA A 152 6.09 -9.48 -3.51
CA ALA A 152 6.30 -8.71 -4.72
C ALA A 152 5.17 -7.70 -5.03
N PHE A 153 3.92 -8.02 -4.71
CA PHE A 153 2.77 -7.22 -5.15
C PHE A 153 1.91 -6.75 -3.98
N GLU A 154 1.36 -7.65 -3.16
CA GLU A 154 0.40 -7.28 -2.11
C GLU A 154 0.98 -6.22 -1.16
N GLN A 155 2.23 -6.39 -0.72
CA GLN A 155 2.91 -5.46 0.18
C GLN A 155 3.06 -4.04 -0.41
N HIS A 156 3.20 -3.93 -1.73
CA HIS A 156 3.46 -2.66 -2.40
C HIS A 156 2.19 -1.99 -2.93
N LEU A 157 1.21 -2.79 -3.34
CA LEU A 157 0.05 -2.33 -4.10
C LEU A 157 -1.25 -2.35 -3.29
N SER A 158 -1.40 -3.29 -2.36
CA SER A 158 -2.64 -3.47 -1.58
C SER A 158 -2.86 -2.33 -0.58
N LEU A 159 -4.12 -1.90 -0.47
CA LEU A 159 -4.60 -0.87 0.46
C LEU A 159 -3.79 0.42 0.38
N THR A 160 -3.27 0.75 -0.81
CA THR A 160 -2.38 1.90 -0.97
C THR A 160 -3.13 3.19 -0.65
N GLY A 161 -2.61 3.94 0.33
CA GLY A 161 -3.22 5.18 0.82
C GLY A 161 -4.54 4.98 1.55
N LEU A 162 -4.88 3.77 1.98
CA LEU A 162 -5.99 3.49 2.90
C LEU A 162 -5.46 3.26 4.32
N HIS A 163 -4.62 4.18 4.81
CA HIS A 163 -3.97 4.03 6.11
C HIS A 163 -4.98 3.99 7.25
N SER A 164 -5.98 4.88 7.24
CA SER A 164 -7.05 4.90 8.25
C SER A 164 -7.75 3.54 8.34
N TYR A 165 -8.07 2.92 7.21
CA TYR A 165 -8.71 1.61 7.19
C TYR A 165 -7.82 0.50 7.76
N LYS A 166 -6.53 0.47 7.40
CA LYS A 166 -5.57 -0.49 7.99
C LYS A 166 -5.45 -0.33 9.51
N LEU A 167 -5.37 0.91 9.99
CA LEU A 167 -5.31 1.19 11.43
C LEU A 167 -6.61 0.82 12.11
N PHE A 168 -7.76 1.09 11.48
CA PHE A 168 -9.08 0.73 12.00
C PHE A 168 -9.22 -0.77 12.20
N ARG A 169 -8.90 -1.59 11.18
CA ARG A 169 -8.92 -3.06 11.30
C ARG A 169 -8.00 -3.53 12.42
N ARG A 170 -6.79 -2.98 12.51
CA ARG A 170 -5.84 -3.33 13.55
C ARG A 170 -6.32 -2.96 14.96
N VAL A 171 -6.93 -1.78 15.14
CA VAL A 171 -7.56 -1.39 16.41
C VAL A 171 -8.71 -2.32 16.76
N THR A 172 -9.55 -2.65 15.78
CA THR A 172 -10.68 -3.59 15.93
C THR A 172 -10.17 -4.94 16.44
N ASP A 173 -9.14 -5.49 15.79
CA ASP A 173 -8.55 -6.78 16.16
C ASP A 173 -7.91 -6.73 17.55
N LYS A 174 -7.21 -5.63 17.90
CA LYS A 174 -6.50 -5.50 19.18
C LYS A 174 -7.38 -5.21 20.38
N LEU A 175 -8.48 -4.49 20.17
CA LEU A 175 -9.48 -4.24 21.20
C LEU A 175 -10.55 -5.34 21.26
N GLU A 176 -10.46 -6.36 20.39
CA GLU A 176 -11.49 -7.37 20.18
C GLU A 176 -12.89 -6.74 19.98
N ALA A 177 -12.92 -5.59 19.33
CA ALA A 177 -14.12 -4.79 19.16
C ALA A 177 -14.94 -5.29 17.97
N ASN A 178 -16.26 -5.20 18.06
CA ASN A 178 -17.09 -5.26 16.86
C ASN A 178 -16.85 -3.96 16.02
N PRO A 179 -16.68 -4.05 14.68
CA PRO A 179 -16.45 -2.87 13.84
C PRO A 179 -17.52 -1.76 13.97
N ASP A 180 -18.78 -2.13 14.15
CA ASP A 180 -19.89 -1.17 14.27
C ASP A 180 -19.80 -0.43 15.60
N ASP A 181 -19.54 -1.18 16.69
CA ASP A 181 -19.31 -0.61 18.03
C ASP A 181 -18.13 0.37 18.01
N LEU A 182 -17.00 0.00 17.39
CA LEU A 182 -15.84 0.88 17.30
C LEU A 182 -16.14 2.13 16.48
N SER A 183 -16.90 1.99 15.39
CA SER A 183 -17.30 3.11 14.54
C SER A 183 -18.18 4.10 15.29
N VAL A 184 -19.12 3.63 16.12
CA VAL A 184 -19.94 4.49 16.98
C VAL A 184 -19.09 5.30 17.94
N GLU A 185 -18.07 4.69 18.56
CA GLU A 185 -17.21 5.39 19.53
C GLU A 185 -16.25 6.40 18.92
N LEU A 186 -15.82 6.13 17.69
CA LEU A 186 -14.98 7.03 16.92
C LEU A 186 -15.80 8.12 16.22
N ASN A 187 -17.13 8.03 16.20
CA ASN A 187 -17.97 8.94 15.43
C ASN A 187 -17.94 10.36 16.00
N SER A 188 -17.55 11.30 15.15
CA SER A 188 -17.50 12.73 15.42
C SER A 188 -17.59 13.49 14.09
N SER A 189 -17.87 14.79 14.15
CA SER A 189 -17.94 15.63 12.93
C SER A 189 -16.67 15.59 12.07
N VAL A 190 -15.50 15.33 12.67
CA VAL A 190 -14.20 15.30 11.97
C VAL A 190 -13.83 13.90 11.46
N THR A 191 -14.41 12.84 12.01
CA THR A 191 -14.11 11.44 11.61
C THR A 191 -15.20 10.82 10.73
N GLN A 192 -16.40 11.40 10.71
CA GLN A 192 -17.61 10.84 10.09
C GLN A 192 -17.39 10.38 8.65
N ARG A 193 -16.86 11.23 7.76
CA ARG A 193 -16.65 10.87 6.35
C ARG A 193 -15.71 9.68 6.15
N GLY A 194 -14.70 9.57 7.01
CA GLY A 194 -13.79 8.43 7.00
C GLY A 194 -14.52 7.15 7.43
N LEU A 195 -15.28 7.23 8.53
CA LEU A 195 -16.05 6.10 9.05
C LEU A 195 -17.15 5.62 8.09
N GLU A 196 -17.88 6.53 7.42
CA GLU A 196 -18.86 6.19 6.38
C GLU A 196 -18.23 5.41 5.21
N MET A 197 -16.99 5.76 4.85
CA MET A 197 -16.25 5.04 3.82
C MET A 197 -15.74 3.68 4.31
N ILE A 198 -15.34 3.57 5.58
CA ILE A 198 -15.00 2.27 6.21
C ILE A 198 -16.22 1.37 6.22
N ASP A 199 -17.37 1.86 6.68
CA ASP A 199 -18.63 1.12 6.69
C ASP A 199 -19.02 0.66 5.28
N THR A 200 -18.91 1.54 4.29
CA THR A 200 -19.09 1.19 2.88
C THR A 200 -18.19 0.01 2.47
N ILE A 201 -16.94 -0.01 2.93
CA ILE A 201 -16.02 -1.12 2.63
C ILE A 201 -16.44 -2.40 3.32
N LEU A 202 -16.77 -2.34 4.61
CA LEU A 202 -17.19 -3.48 5.40
C LEU A 202 -18.45 -4.11 4.81
N GLN A 203 -19.47 -3.30 4.50
CA GLN A 203 -20.76 -3.80 4.02
C GLN A 203 -20.74 -4.25 2.56
N LYS A 204 -20.08 -3.49 1.66
CA LYS A 204 -20.17 -3.75 0.22
C LYS A 204 -19.05 -4.61 -0.34
N PHE A 205 -17.92 -4.72 0.37
CA PHE A 205 -16.74 -5.42 -0.12
C PHE A 205 -16.30 -6.58 0.77
N GLU A 206 -16.14 -6.38 2.08
CA GLU A 206 -15.69 -7.47 2.98
C GLU A 206 -16.81 -8.43 3.38
N GLY A 207 -17.97 -7.90 3.74
CA GLY A 207 -19.16 -8.65 4.15
C GLY A 207 -20.06 -9.07 3.00
N SER A 208 -19.65 -8.81 1.75
CA SER A 208 -20.44 -9.15 0.57
C SER A 208 -20.38 -10.66 0.28
N ASN A 209 -21.55 -11.27 0.12
CA ASN A 209 -21.68 -12.65 -0.37
C ASN A 209 -21.57 -12.74 -1.91
N ASP A 210 -21.31 -11.62 -2.60
CA ASP A 210 -21.10 -11.63 -4.04
C ASP A 210 -19.80 -12.38 -4.38
N GLU A 211 -19.90 -13.46 -5.16
CA GLU A 211 -18.74 -14.20 -5.66
C GLU A 211 -17.73 -13.29 -6.38
N ASN A 212 -18.21 -12.19 -6.97
CA ASN A 212 -17.37 -11.18 -7.61
C ASN A 212 -16.46 -10.45 -6.61
N GLN A 213 -16.89 -10.34 -5.35
CA GLN A 213 -16.12 -9.70 -4.27
C GLN A 213 -15.24 -10.68 -3.49
N SER A 214 -15.46 -12.00 -3.64
CA SER A 214 -14.65 -13.06 -2.99
C SER A 214 -13.15 -12.92 -3.23
N ARG A 215 -12.76 -12.32 -4.36
CA ARG A 215 -11.35 -12.10 -4.76
C ARG A 215 -10.72 -10.87 -4.10
N GLN A 216 -11.50 -10.04 -3.43
CA GLN A 216 -11.05 -8.84 -2.71
C GLN A 216 -10.21 -7.87 -3.57
N THR A 217 -10.52 -7.75 -4.87
CA THR A 217 -9.80 -6.88 -5.80
C THR A 217 -9.92 -5.39 -5.44
N TRP A 218 -10.95 -5.01 -4.67
CA TRP A 218 -11.13 -3.67 -4.12
C TRP A 218 -9.91 -3.17 -3.34
N ARG A 219 -9.12 -4.08 -2.72
CA ARG A 219 -7.89 -3.74 -2.01
C ARG A 219 -6.84 -3.09 -2.93
N TYR A 220 -6.96 -3.31 -4.23
CA TYR A 220 -6.06 -2.79 -5.27
C TYR A 220 -6.68 -1.64 -6.06
N ALA A 221 -7.88 -1.18 -5.72
CA ALA A 221 -8.65 -0.24 -6.54
C ALA A 221 -7.89 1.04 -6.91
N ARG A 222 -7.03 1.52 -5.99
CA ARG A 222 -6.25 2.76 -6.21
C ARG A 222 -5.11 2.64 -7.23
N LEU A 223 -4.81 1.44 -7.71
CA LEU A 223 -3.97 1.24 -8.89
C LEU A 223 -4.65 1.77 -10.17
N PHE A 224 -5.98 1.66 -10.24
CA PHE A 224 -6.72 1.94 -11.47
C PHE A 224 -7.63 3.16 -11.35
N ASP A 225 -8.04 3.52 -10.13
CA ASP A 225 -8.73 4.77 -9.84
C ASP A 225 -8.13 5.43 -8.58
N ALA A 226 -7.33 6.47 -8.78
CA ALA A 226 -6.68 7.21 -7.70
C ALA A 226 -7.67 7.88 -6.73
N GLN A 227 -8.92 8.13 -7.14
CA GLN A 227 -10.00 8.73 -6.36
C GLN A 227 -10.82 7.70 -5.57
N MET A 228 -10.76 6.41 -5.93
CA MET A 228 -11.47 5.37 -5.20
C MET A 228 -11.05 5.38 -3.73
N PHE A 229 -12.04 5.36 -2.83
CA PHE A 229 -11.84 5.51 -1.39
C PHE A 229 -11.09 6.80 -0.99
N GLY A 230 -11.27 7.89 -1.75
CA GLY A 230 -10.58 9.16 -1.55
C GLY A 230 -10.71 9.74 -0.13
N HIS A 231 -11.83 9.49 0.55
CA HIS A 231 -12.07 9.91 1.93
C HIS A 231 -11.18 9.19 2.96
N LEU A 232 -10.55 8.06 2.61
CA LEU A 232 -9.62 7.33 3.48
C LEU A 232 -8.15 7.64 3.21
N GLN A 233 -7.87 8.48 2.20
CA GLN A 233 -6.52 8.99 2.00
C GLN A 233 -6.11 9.80 3.22
N THR A 234 -4.91 9.54 3.76
CA THR A 234 -4.42 10.17 5.00
C THR A 234 -4.60 11.69 4.98
N LYS A 235 -4.31 12.36 3.85
CA LYS A 235 -4.50 13.80 3.68
C LYS A 235 -5.93 14.30 3.90
N ASN A 236 -6.94 13.47 3.62
CA ASN A 236 -8.37 13.77 3.74
C ASN A 236 -9.00 13.21 5.03
N CYS A 237 -8.24 12.39 5.78
CA CYS A 237 -8.73 11.59 6.90
C CYS A 237 -7.79 11.68 8.11
N LYS A 238 -7.11 12.84 8.29
CA LYS A 238 -6.01 13.01 9.24
C LYS A 238 -6.45 12.75 10.68
N ASP A 239 -7.62 13.25 11.06
CA ASP A 239 -8.12 13.16 12.44
C ASP A 239 -8.41 11.71 12.84
N LEU A 240 -9.17 10.99 12.01
CA LEU A 240 -9.43 9.57 12.22
C LEU A 240 -8.13 8.75 12.22
N THR A 241 -7.20 9.03 11.30
CA THR A 241 -5.89 8.35 11.27
C THR A 241 -5.11 8.60 12.56
N SER A 242 -5.11 9.84 13.05
CA SER A 242 -4.42 10.25 14.27
C SER A 242 -5.00 9.58 15.52
N ILE A 243 -6.33 9.55 15.65
CA ILE A 243 -7.00 8.91 16.79
C ILE A 243 -6.68 7.41 16.80
N LEU A 244 -6.82 6.72 15.67
CA LEU A 244 -6.52 5.29 15.56
C LEU A 244 -5.04 4.99 15.86
N ALA A 245 -4.12 5.86 15.41
CA ALA A 245 -2.71 5.75 15.72
C ALA A 245 -2.41 5.88 17.21
N MET A 246 -3.05 6.84 17.89
CA MET A 246 -2.90 7.04 19.33
C MET A 246 -3.45 5.85 20.11
N ILE A 247 -4.59 5.29 19.71
CA ILE A 247 -5.14 4.08 20.33
C ILE A 247 -4.11 2.95 20.29
N LEU A 248 -3.58 2.66 19.10
CA LEU A 248 -2.57 1.61 18.92
C LEU A 248 -1.31 1.86 19.74
N LYS A 249 -0.85 3.12 19.82
CA LYS A 249 0.29 3.50 20.63
C LYS A 249 0.05 3.25 22.13
N GLU A 250 -1.12 3.65 22.62
CA GLU A 250 -1.47 3.56 24.04
C GLU A 250 -1.67 2.10 24.49
N ILE A 251 -2.13 1.21 23.60
CA ILE A 251 -2.22 -0.23 23.88
C ILE A 251 -0.91 -1.00 23.57
N GLY A 252 0.20 -0.30 23.30
CA GLY A 252 1.52 -0.90 23.08
C GLY A 252 1.70 -1.62 21.74
N ASP A 253 0.90 -1.27 20.73
CA ASP A 253 0.94 -1.83 19.39
C ASP A 253 1.30 -0.74 18.37
N ASP A 254 2.37 -0.01 18.58
CA ASP A 254 2.85 1.06 17.68
C ASP A 254 3.67 0.54 16.49
N GLN A 255 4.20 -0.70 16.53
CA GLN A 255 5.21 -1.20 15.57
C GLN A 255 4.73 -2.20 14.48
N GLY A 256 3.44 -2.53 14.41
CA GLY A 256 2.92 -3.53 13.47
C GLY A 256 3.10 -3.15 12.00
N GLY A 257 3.03 -4.16 11.12
CA GLY A 257 3.60 -4.23 9.76
C GLY A 257 3.43 -3.06 8.76
N ALA A 258 2.75 -1.97 9.12
CA ALA A 258 2.78 -0.68 8.45
C ALA A 258 3.94 0.25 8.89
N GLY A 259 4.73 -0.14 9.90
CA GLY A 259 5.78 0.69 10.51
C GLY A 259 5.25 1.51 11.69
N ASP A 260 6.16 2.16 12.42
CA ASP A 260 5.84 3.03 13.56
C ASP A 260 4.75 4.06 13.17
N VAL A 261 3.57 3.94 13.79
CA VAL A 261 2.42 4.77 13.44
C VAL A 261 2.68 6.26 13.74
N SER A 262 3.65 6.58 14.60
CA SER A 262 4.09 7.95 14.88
C SER A 262 4.93 8.59 13.76
N GLN A 263 5.39 7.80 12.79
CA GLN A 263 6.14 8.26 11.62
C GLN A 263 5.25 8.65 10.43
N ILE A 264 3.92 8.61 10.58
CA ILE A 264 3.01 9.12 9.55
C ILE A 264 3.16 10.65 9.51
N VAL A 265 3.81 11.16 8.46
CA VAL A 265 4.17 12.57 8.26
C VAL A 265 2.97 13.50 8.46
N GLU A 266 1.80 13.11 7.98
CA GLU A 266 0.59 13.90 8.12
C GLU A 266 0.11 14.04 9.57
N ILE A 267 0.39 13.06 10.45
CA ILE A 267 0.06 13.12 11.88
C ILE A 267 1.02 14.06 12.62
N GLN A 268 2.29 14.10 12.21
CA GLN A 268 3.29 15.00 12.80
C GLN A 268 2.93 16.47 12.61
N SER A 269 2.22 16.80 11.52
CA SER A 269 1.77 18.15 11.19
C SER A 269 0.53 18.65 11.96
N ILE A 270 -0.07 17.82 12.82
CA ILE A 270 -1.30 18.16 13.56
C ILE A 270 -0.97 19.12 14.73
N PRO A 271 -1.70 20.25 14.89
CA PRO A 271 -1.53 21.18 16.00
C PRO A 271 -1.68 20.51 17.37
N GLU A 272 -0.99 21.02 18.38
CA GLU A 272 -0.99 20.43 19.74
C GLU A 272 -2.38 20.38 20.37
N SER A 273 -3.19 21.43 20.21
CA SER A 273 -4.57 21.47 20.71
C SER A 273 -5.44 20.34 20.11
N THR A 274 -5.31 20.09 18.81
CA THR A 274 -6.00 19.02 18.10
C THR A 274 -5.46 17.65 18.52
N ARG A 275 -4.14 17.54 18.75
CA ARG A 275 -3.50 16.31 19.25
C ARG A 275 -4.03 15.92 20.63
N ASN A 276 -4.21 16.89 21.53
CA ASN A 276 -4.77 16.66 22.86
C ASN A 276 -6.21 16.14 22.78
N LEU A 277 -7.03 16.73 21.90
CA LEU A 277 -8.39 16.24 21.64
C LEU A 277 -8.38 14.80 21.09
N HIS A 278 -7.49 14.49 20.15
CA HIS A 278 -7.37 13.14 19.61
C HIS A 278 -6.96 12.13 20.69
N GLN A 279 -6.07 12.53 21.60
CA GLN A 279 -5.64 11.69 22.72
C GLN A 279 -6.79 11.45 23.70
N GLU A 280 -7.60 12.47 24.00
CA GLU A 280 -8.78 12.31 24.85
C GLU A 280 -9.79 11.32 24.25
N ILE A 281 -10.06 11.44 22.94
CA ILE A 281 -10.93 10.49 22.22
C ILE A 281 -10.34 9.08 22.27
N ALA A 282 -9.04 8.91 22.01
CA ALA A 282 -8.36 7.62 22.03
C ALA A 282 -8.48 6.94 23.41
N SER A 283 -8.16 7.66 24.49
CA SER A 283 -8.24 7.12 25.84
C SER A 283 -9.69 6.77 26.22
N ARG A 284 -10.69 7.57 25.82
CA ARG A 284 -12.11 7.27 26.03
C ARG A 284 -12.52 5.96 25.34
N VAL A 285 -12.11 5.77 24.09
CA VAL A 285 -12.39 4.55 23.32
C VAL A 285 -11.78 3.33 24.03
N ILE A 286 -10.49 3.41 24.41
CA ILE A 286 -9.80 2.32 25.10
C ILE A 286 -10.51 1.95 26.41
N GLN A 287 -10.85 2.94 27.24
CA GLN A 287 -11.54 2.71 28.51
C GLN A 287 -12.87 1.97 28.31
N LYS A 288 -13.64 2.34 27.28
CA LYS A 288 -14.92 1.69 26.99
C LYS A 288 -14.74 0.21 26.66
N PHE A 289 -13.78 -0.13 25.81
CA PHE A 289 -13.56 -1.52 25.42
C PHE A 289 -12.90 -2.35 26.53
N ALA A 290 -12.00 -1.77 27.32
CA ALA A 290 -11.43 -2.43 28.51
C ALA A 290 -12.51 -2.78 29.57
N SER A 291 -13.52 -1.93 29.72
CA SER A 291 -14.64 -2.16 30.66
C SER A 291 -15.62 -3.27 30.22
N LYS A 292 -15.70 -3.56 28.91
CA LYS A 292 -16.52 -4.65 28.37
C LYS A 292 -15.86 -6.01 28.65
N THR A 293 -14.54 -6.11 28.56
CA THR A 293 -13.77 -7.33 28.82
C THR A 293 -13.85 -7.77 30.29
N THR A 294 -13.99 -6.84 31.25
CA THR A 294 -14.07 -7.14 32.69
C THR A 294 -15.47 -7.59 33.15
N ARG A 295 -16.53 -7.36 32.38
CA ARG A 295 -17.92 -7.73 32.75
C ARG A 295 -18.36 -9.10 32.22
N THR A 296 -17.52 -9.76 31.43
CA THR A 296 -17.80 -11.06 30.81
C THR A 296 -16.95 -12.20 31.37
N GLY A 297 -16.17 -11.94 32.43
CA GLY A 297 -15.41 -12.92 33.20
C GLY A 297 -16.11 -13.35 34.48
#